data_AF-K1U1H2-F1
#
_entry.id   AF-K1U1H2-F1
#
_cell.length_a   1.000
_cell.length_b   1.000
_cell.length_c   1.000
_cell.angle_alpha   90.00
_cell.angle_beta   90.00
_cell.angle_gamma   90.00
#
_symmetry.space_group_name_H-M   'P 1'
#
loop_
_entity.id
_entity.type
_entity.pdbx_description
1 polymer ?
#
loop_
_entity_poly.entity_id
_entity_poly.type
_entity_poly.pdbx_seq_one_letter_code
_entity_poly.pdbx_strand_id
1 'polypeptide(L)'
;MYATDSLTLNKRMLALTECAVYPDPDIMARDNAMWLWTAMWNGKYLINESGELTGDYISVEQLKKFYNHEATVTRDEIGKQEE
;
A
#
# COMPACT_ATOMS: atom_id res chain seq x y z
N MET A 1 7.10 16.20 20.06
CA MET A 1 5.85 16.07 19.29
C MET A 1 5.87 14.67 18.71
N TYR A 2 5.12 13.73 19.30
CA TYR A 2 4.99 12.39 18.74
C TYR A 2 4.01 12.47 17.57
N ALA A 3 4.29 11.77 16.47
CA ALA A 3 3.46 11.75 15.27
C ALA A 3 2.05 11.16 15.47
N THR A 4 1.66 10.87 16.72
CA THR A 4 0.47 10.13 17.10
C THR A 4 -0.54 10.93 17.91
N ASP A 5 -0.28 12.22 18.18
CA ASP A 5 -1.30 13.06 18.81
C ASP A 5 -2.44 13.35 17.83
N SER A 6 -3.69 13.06 18.23
CA SER A 6 -4.88 13.10 17.37
C SER A 6 -5.14 14.48 16.74
N LEU A 7 -4.73 15.56 17.41
CA LEU A 7 -4.88 16.93 16.89
C LEU A 7 -3.87 17.25 15.78
N THR A 8 -2.72 16.56 15.77
CA THR A 8 -1.69 16.69 14.73
C THR A 8 -1.93 15.77 13.53
N LEU A 9 -2.53 14.59 13.77
CA LEU A 9 -2.90 13.62 12.74
C LEU A 9 -3.91 14.20 11.74
N ASN A 10 -4.93 14.92 12.22
CA ASN A 10 -5.98 15.50 11.36
C ASN A 10 -5.51 16.64 10.43
N LYS A 11 -4.25 17.07 10.52
CA LYS A 11 -3.68 18.16 9.69
C LYS A 11 -2.69 17.67 8.65
N ARG A 12 -2.37 16.38 8.62
CA ARG A 12 -1.35 15.80 7.75
C ARG A 12 -1.84 14.49 7.18
N MET A 13 -1.44 14.20 5.94
CA MET A 13 -1.68 12.88 5.36
C MET A 13 -0.77 11.85 6.04
N LEU A 14 -1.26 10.62 6.15
CA LEU A 14 -0.53 9.49 6.72
C LEU A 14 -0.33 8.43 5.65
N ALA A 15 0.86 7.86 5.62
CA ALA A 15 1.22 6.82 4.67
C ALA A 15 1.84 5.63 5.42
N LEU A 16 1.61 4.44 4.91
CA LEU A 16 2.30 3.23 5.33
C LEU A 16 3.56 3.09 4.50
N THR A 17 4.60 3.84 4.87
CA THR A 17 5.76 4.08 4.01
C THR A 17 6.56 2.81 3.72
N GLU A 18 6.45 1.80 4.58
CA GLU A 18 7.03 0.47 4.40
C GLU A 18 6.08 -0.58 5.01
N CYS A 19 5.94 -1.72 4.35
CA CYS A 19 5.21 -2.87 4.88
C CYS A 19 5.76 -4.18 4.32
N ALA A 20 5.60 -5.26 5.09
CA ALA A 20 5.90 -6.61 4.62
C ALA A 20 4.78 -7.16 3.73
N VAL A 21 3.53 -6.76 3.99
CA VAL A 21 2.31 -7.21 3.31
C VAL A 21 1.44 -5.99 3.04
N TYR A 22 0.85 -5.90 1.86
CA TYR A 22 -0.09 -4.82 1.57
C TYR A 22 -1.33 -4.95 2.47
N PRO A 23 -1.84 -3.83 3.01
CA PRO A 23 -3.07 -3.86 3.78
C PRO A 23 -4.24 -4.25 2.88
N ASP A 24 -5.14 -5.09 3.40
CA ASP A 24 -6.34 -5.49 2.66
C ASP A 24 -7.28 -4.27 2.51
N PRO A 25 -7.63 -3.86 1.28
CA PRO A 25 -8.40 -2.65 1.06
C PRO A 25 -9.83 -2.72 1.62
N ASP A 26 -10.44 -3.91 1.71
CA ASP A 26 -11.77 -4.07 2.35
C ASP A 26 -11.69 -3.82 3.86
N ILE A 27 -10.60 -4.30 4.48
CA ILE A 27 -10.36 -4.11 5.91
C ILE A 27 -10.02 -2.64 6.20
N MET A 28 -9.21 -2.00 5.34
CA MET A 28 -8.93 -0.56 5.43
C MET A 28 -10.20 0.26 5.40
N ALA A 29 -11.10 -0.03 4.44
CA ALA A 29 -12.37 0.66 4.31
C ALA A 29 -13.28 0.43 5.52
N ARG A 30 -13.40 -0.82 6.01
CA ARG A 30 -14.19 -1.18 7.20
C ARG A 30 -13.71 -0.43 8.45
N ASP A 31 -12.41 -0.38 8.66
CA ASP A 31 -11.80 0.17 9.88
C ASP A 31 -11.47 1.68 9.75
N ASN A 32 -11.80 2.30 8.62
CA ASN A 32 -11.43 3.69 8.30
C ASN A 32 -9.90 3.94 8.42
N ALA A 33 -9.10 2.93 8.07
CA ALA A 33 -7.64 2.95 8.13
C ALA A 33 -7.05 3.26 6.74
N MET A 34 -7.45 4.41 6.16
CA MET A 34 -7.10 4.78 4.78
C MET A 34 -5.73 5.46 4.71
N TRP A 35 -4.74 4.73 4.22
CA TRP A 35 -3.38 5.24 3.97
C TRP A 35 -3.33 6.01 2.64
N LEU A 36 -2.61 7.14 2.62
CA LEU A 36 -2.36 7.92 1.41
C LEU A 36 -1.66 7.10 0.32
N TRP A 37 -0.64 6.35 0.72
CA TRP A 37 0.06 5.39 -0.13
C TRP A 37 0.67 4.30 0.76
N THR A 38 1.01 3.19 0.12
CA THR A 38 1.71 2.07 0.75
C THR A 38 2.84 1.60 -0.14
N ALA A 39 3.98 1.23 0.44
CA ALA A 39 5.02 0.51 -0.30
C ALA A 39 5.37 -0.78 0.42
N MET A 40 5.23 -1.88 -0.31
CA MET A 40 5.80 -3.14 0.11
C MET A 40 7.31 -3.09 -0.02
N TRP A 41 8.00 -3.69 0.94
CA TRP A 41 9.44 -3.80 0.89
C TRP A 41 9.90 -4.68 -0.30
N ASN A 42 11.13 -4.47 -0.74
CA ASN A 42 11.68 -5.16 -1.92
C ASN A 42 12.23 -6.56 -1.59
N GLY A 43 12.78 -7.23 -2.59
CA GLY A 43 13.43 -8.53 -2.44
C GLY A 43 12.45 -9.56 -1.90
N LYS A 44 12.86 -10.34 -0.89
CA LYS A 44 12.12 -11.52 -0.37
C LYS A 44 10.64 -11.30 -0.02
N TYR A 45 10.22 -10.05 0.23
CA TYR A 45 8.83 -9.71 0.52
C TYR A 45 7.92 -9.73 -0.72
N LEU A 46 8.51 -9.65 -1.93
CA LEU A 46 7.79 -9.63 -3.19
C LEU A 46 8.41 -10.54 -4.26
N ILE A 47 9.74 -10.48 -4.46
CA ILE A 47 10.46 -11.17 -5.54
C ILE A 47 11.69 -11.96 -5.06
N ASN A 48 12.01 -13.05 -5.75
CA ASN A 48 13.26 -13.81 -5.55
C ASN A 48 14.43 -13.19 -6.33
N GLU A 49 15.62 -13.79 -6.22
CA GLU A 49 16.83 -13.36 -6.95
C GLU A 49 16.69 -13.46 -8.48
N SER A 50 15.77 -14.30 -8.97
CA SER A 50 15.43 -14.44 -10.38
C SER A 50 14.37 -13.43 -10.86
N GLY A 51 13.85 -12.58 -9.96
CA GLY A 51 12.83 -11.58 -10.27
C GLY A 51 11.40 -12.10 -10.32
N GLU A 52 11.16 -13.33 -9.89
CA GLU A 52 9.83 -13.95 -9.86
C GLU A 52 9.12 -13.67 -8.53
N LEU A 53 7.79 -13.56 -8.56
CA LEU A 53 7.01 -13.38 -7.33
C LEU A 53 7.18 -14.59 -6.41
N THR A 54 7.54 -14.35 -5.14
CA THR A 54 7.79 -15.45 -4.19
C THR A 54 6.50 -16.08 -3.69
N GLY A 55 5.50 -15.26 -3.38
CA GLY A 55 4.28 -15.71 -2.70
C GLY A 55 4.45 -15.94 -1.18
N ASP A 56 5.64 -15.72 -0.62
CA ASP A 56 5.98 -16.08 0.77
C ASP A 56 5.33 -15.16 1.81
N TYR A 57 5.24 -13.87 1.49
CA TYR A 57 4.67 -12.85 2.38
C TYR A 57 3.27 -12.42 1.93
N ILE A 58 3.07 -12.31 0.63
CA ILE A 58 1.79 -11.96 0.01
C ILE A 58 1.52 -12.87 -1.17
N SER A 59 0.32 -13.44 -1.24
CA SER A 59 -0.09 -14.26 -2.39
C SER A 59 -0.32 -13.42 -3.64
N VAL A 60 -0.24 -14.06 -4.81
CA VAL A 60 -0.58 -13.43 -6.09
C VAL A 60 -2.04 -12.97 -6.11
N GLU A 61 -2.94 -13.71 -5.45
CA GLU A 61 -4.36 -13.36 -5.32
C GLU A 61 -4.55 -12.10 -4.48
N GLN A 62 -3.80 -11.94 -3.38
CA GLN A 62 -3.82 -10.73 -2.57
C GLN A 62 -3.24 -9.53 -3.32
N LEU A 63 -2.16 -9.72 -4.09
CA LEU A 63 -1.62 -8.68 -4.98
C LEU A 63 -2.65 -8.25 -6.02
N LYS A 64 -3.28 -9.22 -6.70
CA LYS A 64 -4.35 -8.95 -7.66
C LYS A 64 -5.52 -8.23 -7.01
N LYS A 65 -5.96 -8.66 -5.83
CA LYS A 65 -6.99 -7.97 -5.07
C LYS A 65 -6.59 -6.53 -4.81
N PHE A 66 -5.42 -6.30 -4.24
CA PHE A 66 -4.94 -4.96 -3.91
C PHE A 66 -4.90 -4.04 -5.13
N TYR A 67 -4.23 -4.45 -6.22
CA TYR A 67 -4.05 -3.61 -7.41
C TYR A 67 -5.31 -3.42 -8.27
N ASN A 68 -6.32 -4.30 -8.16
CA ASN A 68 -7.58 -4.17 -8.91
C ASN A 68 -8.75 -3.68 -8.04
N HIS A 69 -8.50 -3.30 -6.78
CA HIS A 69 -9.54 -2.78 -5.91
C HIS A 69 -9.85 -1.32 -6.22
N GLU A 70 -11.13 -0.92 -6.20
CA GLU A 70 -11.58 0.45 -6.50
C GLU A 70 -10.98 1.54 -5.58
N ALA A 71 -10.53 1.14 -4.39
CA ALA A 71 -9.89 2.02 -3.42
C ALA A 71 -8.37 2.16 -3.61
N THR A 72 -7.79 1.46 -4.59
CA THR A 72 -6.36 1.52 -4.90
C THR A 72 -6.15 2.32 -6.17
N VAL A 73 -5.27 3.32 -6.09
CA VAL A 73 -4.85 4.10 -7.27
C VAL A 73 -3.60 3.48 -7.88
N THR A 74 -3.63 3.15 -9.16
CA THR A 74 -2.50 2.59 -9.92
C THR A 74 -1.91 3.61 -10.90
N ARG A 75 -0.72 3.29 -11.44
CA ARG A 75 0.03 4.21 -12.31
C ARG A 75 -0.76 4.64 -13.55
N ASP A 76 -1.57 3.74 -14.11
CA ASP A 76 -2.40 4.00 -15.28
C ASP A 76 -3.59 4.94 -15.01
N GLU A 77 -3.94 5.17 -13.74
CA GLU A 77 -4.99 6.09 -13.32
C GLU A 77 -4.44 7.48 -12.93
N ILE A 78 -3.15 7.56 -12.61
CA ILE A 78 -2.47 8.84 -12.39
C ILE A 78 -2.15 9.42 -13.76
N GLY A 79 -2.83 10.52 -14.12
CA GLY A 79 -2.58 11.24 -15.37
C GLY A 79 -1.09 11.57 -15.56
N LYS A 80 -0.64 11.67 -16.82
CA LYS A 80 0.73 12.12 -17.13
C LYS A 80 0.94 13.48 -16.47
N GLN A 81 1.90 13.57 -15.55
CA GLN A 81 2.34 14.88 -15.05
C GLN A 81 2.92 15.64 -16.25
N GLU A 82 2.45 16.86 -16.49
CA GLU A 82 3.08 17.76 -17.45
C GLU A 82 4.50 18.06 -16.95
N GLU A 83 5.49 17.94 -17.83
CA GLU A 83 6.92 18.18 -17.54
C GLU A 83 7.23 19.64 -17.21
#